data_AF-A0A9Q1EX66-F1
#
_entry.id   AF-A0A9Q1EX66-F1
#
_cell.length_a   1.000
_cell.length_b   1.000
_cell.length_c   1.000
_cell.angle_alpha   90.00
_cell.angle_beta   90.00
_cell.angle_gamma   90.00
#
_symmetry.space_group_name_H-M   'P 1'
#
loop_
_entity.id
_entity.type
_entity.pdbx_description
1 polymer ?
#
loop_
_entity_poly.entity_id
_entity_poly.type
_entity_poly.pdbx_seq_one_letter_code
_entity_poly.pdbx_strand_id
1 'polypeptide(L)' 'MAAIRTVEYAEGSQIAFTKAQRKRSADRWGTEHEDKVVEEYTKVMESQHSNLTVRKGGLVVNPHYPWLGASPDGIVICH' A
#
# COMPACT_ATOMS: atom_id res chain seq x y z
N MET A 1 -12.39 -9.69 21.23
CA MET A 1 -11.70 -10.94 20.82
C MET A 1 -11.65 -10.95 19.31
N ALA A 2 -10.47 -10.84 18.67
CA ALA A 2 -10.36 -10.88 17.21
C ALA A 2 -10.10 -12.31 16.77
N ALA A 3 -10.95 -12.82 15.88
CA ALA A 3 -10.88 -14.18 15.35
C ALA A 3 -9.71 -14.33 14.37
N ILE A 4 -8.88 -15.34 14.60
CA ILE A 4 -7.79 -15.74 13.72
C ILE A 4 -8.40 -16.65 12.65
N ARG A 5 -8.26 -16.27 11.37
CA ARG A 5 -8.58 -17.17 10.25
C ARG A 5 -7.29 -17.80 9.75
N THR A 6 -7.11 -19.08 10.02
CA THR A 6 -6.05 -19.91 9.47
C THR A 6 -6.49 -20.40 8.10
N VAL A 7 -5.63 -20.31 7.09
CA VAL A 7 -5.81 -20.97 5.80
C VAL A 7 -4.64 -21.93 5.65
N GLU A 8 -4.94 -23.22 5.55
CA GLU A 8 -3.95 -24.30 5.42
C GLU A 8 -3.74 -24.60 3.94
N TYR A 9 -2.48 -24.67 3.50
CA TYR A 9 -2.10 -25.30 2.22
C TYR A 9 -0.91 -26.24 2.43
N ALA A 10 -0.87 -27.26 1.58
CA ALA A 10 0.00 -28.42 1.66
C ALA A 10 1.51 -28.05 1.70
N GLU A 11 2.26 -28.88 2.42
CA GLU A 11 3.73 -28.81 2.61
C GLU A 11 4.25 -27.86 3.70
N GLY A 12 3.53 -27.80 4.83
CA GLY A 12 4.17 -27.74 6.16
C GLY A 12 4.86 -26.44 6.59
N SER A 13 4.87 -25.40 5.76
CA SER A 13 5.40 -24.09 6.13
C SER A 13 4.28 -23.14 6.54
N GLN A 14 4.04 -23.02 7.84
CA GLN A 14 3.15 -21.99 8.40
C GLN A 14 3.88 -20.64 8.41
N ILE A 15 3.64 -19.78 7.42
CA ILE A 15 4.04 -18.38 7.53
C ILE A 15 2.98 -17.64 8.34
N ALA A 16 3.20 -17.54 9.65
CA ALA A 16 2.37 -16.71 10.51
C ALA A 16 2.67 -15.22 10.24
N PHE A 17 1.78 -14.52 9.53
CA PHE A 17 1.82 -13.06 9.51
C PHE A 17 1.42 -12.56 10.90
N THR A 18 2.42 -12.18 11.70
CA THR A 18 2.19 -11.83 13.10
C THR A 18 1.41 -10.50 13.22
N LYS A 19 0.44 -10.54 14.14
CA LYS A 19 -0.30 -9.47 14.82
C LYS A 19 0.07 -8.02 14.45
N ALA A 20 -0.95 -7.21 14.12
CA ALA A 20 -0.82 -5.76 13.95
C ALA A 20 -0.01 -5.12 15.09
N GLN A 21 1.11 -4.49 14.75
CA GLN A 21 2.00 -3.84 15.69
C GLN A 21 1.36 -2.56 16.25
N ARG A 22 1.70 -2.19 17.49
CA ARG A 22 1.22 -0.95 18.11
C ARG A 22 1.83 0.27 17.40
N LYS A 23 1.03 0.99 16.61
CA LYS A 23 1.43 2.24 15.95
C LYS A 23 1.75 3.33 16.97
N ARG A 24 2.84 4.10 16.78
CA ARG A 24 3.11 5.32 17.56
C ARG A 24 2.20 6.45 17.09
N SER A 25 2.13 7.54 17.85
CA SER A 25 1.30 8.71 17.51
C SER A 25 1.59 9.25 16.11
N ALA A 26 2.87 9.38 15.74
CA ALA A 26 3.29 9.81 14.41
C ALA A 26 2.81 8.84 13.31
N ASP A 27 2.95 7.53 13.51
CA ASP A 27 2.54 6.52 12.53
C ASP A 27 1.01 6.52 12.32
N ARG A 28 0.23 6.78 13.39
CA ARG A 28 -1.24 6.93 13.29
C ARG A 28 -1.60 8.16 12.49
N TRP A 29 -1.00 9.30 12.81
CA TRP A 29 -1.27 10.55 12.09
C TRP A 29 -0.94 10.39 10.60
N GLY A 30 0.21 9.79 10.28
CA GLY A 30 0.60 9.50 8.89
C GLY A 30 -0.42 8.64 8.16
N THR A 31 -0.85 7.52 8.78
CA THR A 31 -1.88 6.64 8.18
C THR A 31 -3.21 7.38 7.97
N GLU A 32 -3.61 8.24 8.91
CA GLU A 32 -4.89 8.95 8.87
C GLU A 32 -4.91 10.12 7.86
N HIS A 33 -3.75 10.64 7.46
CA HIS A 33 -3.62 11.81 6.58
C HIS A 33 -3.15 11.48 5.17
N GLU A 34 -2.77 10.23 4.91
CA GLU A 34 -2.28 9.77 3.61
C GLU A 34 -3.23 10.12 2.45
N ASP A 35 -4.53 9.89 2.64
CA ASP A 35 -5.55 10.19 1.62
C ASP A 35 -5.64 11.68 1.27
N LYS A 36 -5.48 12.55 2.27
CA LYS A 36 -5.49 14.01 2.05
C LYS A 36 -4.25 14.46 1.28
N VAL A 37 -3.10 13.85 1.55
CA VAL A 37 -1.86 14.16 0.83
C VAL A 37 -1.98 13.77 -0.65
N VAL A 38 -2.58 12.62 -0.94
CA VAL A 38 -2.83 12.19 -2.32
C VAL A 38 -3.80 13.13 -3.04
N GLU A 39 -4.86 13.59 -2.37
CA GLU A 39 -5.81 14.55 -2.94
C GLU A 39 -5.13 15.88 -3.29
N GLU A 40 -4.37 16.46 -2.36
CA GLU A 40 -3.66 17.72 -2.59
C GLU A 40 -2.57 17.57 -3.68
N TYR A 41 -1.85 16.45 -3.69
CA TYR A 41 -0.91 16.13 -4.76
C TYR A 41 -1.59 16.10 -6.13
N THR A 42 -2.75 15.43 -6.22
CA THR A 42 -3.50 15.32 -7.47
C THR A 42 -3.92 16.69 -8.00
N LYS A 43 -4.49 17.55 -7.13
CA LYS A 43 -4.88 18.93 -7.50
C LYS A 43 -3.72 19.75 -8.07
N VAL A 44 -2.53 19.66 -7.45
CA VAL A 44 -1.35 20.38 -7.92
C VAL A 44 -0.88 19.84 -9.27
N MET A 45 -0.84 18.52 -9.42
CA MET A 45 -0.29 17.87 -10.61
C MET A 45 -1.24 17.93 -11.82
N GLU A 46 -2.56 17.99 -11.62
CA GLU A 46 -3.54 18.23 -12.69
C GLU A 46 -3.32 19.57 -13.41
N SER A 47 -2.75 20.56 -12.72
CA SER A 47 -2.39 21.85 -13.35
C SER A 47 -1.15 21.77 -14.25
N GLN A 48 -0.32 20.73 -14.06
CA GLN A 48 0.97 20.56 -14.75
C GLN A 48 0.94 19.44 -15.80
N HIS A 49 0.01 18.48 -15.68
CA HIS A 49 -0.07 17.29 -16.51
C HIS A 49 -1.47 17.10 -17.08
N SER A 50 -1.56 16.89 -18.40
CA SER A 50 -2.80 16.47 -19.07
C SER A 50 -3.10 14.99 -18.81
N ASN A 51 -4.38 14.63 -18.65
CA ASN A 51 -4.84 13.25 -18.46
C ASN A 51 -4.15 12.49 -17.31
N LEU A 52 -3.84 13.20 -16.22
CA LEU A 52 -3.25 12.61 -15.01
C LEU A 52 -4.23 11.62 -14.36
N THR A 53 -3.74 10.42 -14.06
CA THR A 53 -4.45 9.42 -13.26
C THR A 53 -3.58 9.07 -12.05
N VAL A 54 -4.07 9.40 -10.86
CA VAL A 54 -3.46 9.02 -9.58
C VAL A 54 -4.30 7.92 -8.95
N ARG A 55 -3.68 6.78 -8.63
CA ARG A 55 -4.35 5.64 -7.98
C ARG A 55 -3.59 5.25 -6.73
N LYS A 56 -4.31 4.77 -5.71
CA LYS A 56 -3.69 4.13 -4.55
C LYS A 56 -2.81 2.98 -5.01
N GLY A 57 -1.62 2.89 -4.44
CA GLY A 57 -0.74 1.77 -4.68
C GLY A 57 -1.29 0.48 -4.07
N GLY A 58 -0.59 -0.60 -4.37
CA GLY A 58 -0.84 -1.93 -3.81
C GLY A 58 0.46 -2.71 -3.89
N LEU A 59 0.41 -4.02 -3.65
CA LEU A 59 1.62 -4.83 -3.79
C LEU A 59 2.00 -4.97 -5.28
N VAL A 60 3.15 -4.40 -5.64
CA VAL A 60 3.78 -4.56 -6.95
C VAL A 60 4.93 -5.55 -6.81
N VAL A 61 4.86 -6.65 -7.55
CA VAL A 61 5.92 -7.67 -7.59
C VAL A 61 6.76 -7.47 -8.83
N ASN A 62 8.09 -7.56 -8.69
CA ASN A 62 8.99 -7.46 -9.82
C ASN A 62 8.85 -8.72 -10.72
N PRO A 63 8.55 -8.57 -12.02
CA PRO A 63 8.33 -9.72 -12.90
C PRO A 63 9.61 -10.55 -13.15
N HIS A 64 10.79 -9.96 -13.02
CA HIS A 64 12.08 -10.65 -13.18
C HIS A 64 12.59 -11.26 -11.87
N TYR A 65 12.14 -10.73 -10.73
CA TYR A 65 12.53 -11.19 -9.39
C TYR A 65 11.29 -11.36 -8.51
N PRO A 66 10.54 -12.47 -8.64
CA PRO A 66 9.23 -12.63 -8.00
C PRO A 66 9.24 -12.59 -6.46
N TRP A 67 10.40 -12.74 -5.84
CA TRP A 67 10.60 -12.59 -4.40
C TRP A 67 10.77 -11.14 -3.94
N LEU A 68 10.89 -10.18 -4.87
CA LEU A 68 10.96 -8.76 -4.59
C LEU A 68 9.62 -8.10 -4.90
N GLY A 69 9.03 -7.48 -3.88
CA GLY A 69 7.83 -6.66 -4.01
C GLY A 69 7.94 -5.37 -3.21
N ALA A 70 7.20 -4.36 -3.67
CA ALA A 70 7.06 -3.08 -2.98
C ALA A 70 5.58 -2.69 -2.94
N SER A 71 5.18 -1.98 -1.90
CA SER A 71 3.86 -1.34 -1.83
C SER A 71 4.07 0.17 -1.87
N PRO A 72 4.16 0.78 -3.08
CA PRO A 72 4.24 2.23 -3.19
C PRO A 72 2.97 2.90 -2.65
N ASP A 73 3.08 4.15 -2.21
CA ASP A 73 1.94 4.91 -1.66
C ASP A 73 0.90 5.24 -2.75
N GLY A 74 1.37 5.55 -3.97
CA GLY A 74 0.52 5.85 -5.12
C GLY A 74 1.20 5.53 -6.45
N ILE A 75 0.39 5.25 -7.45
CA ILE A 75 0.81 5.10 -8.85
C ILE A 75 0.26 6.29 -9.63
N VAL A 76 1.16 7.03 -10.27
CA VAL A 76 0.86 8.21 -11.07
C VAL A 76 1.12 7.88 -12.53
N ILE A 77 0.12 8.10 -13.38
CA ILE A 77 0.20 7.84 -14.81
C ILE A 77 -0.25 9.11 -15.54
N CYS A 78 0.57 9.59 -16.46
CA CYS A 78 0.22 10.67 -17.39
C CYS A 78 0.18 10.10 -18.81
N HIS A 79 -0.68 10.66 -19.67
CA HIS A 79 -0.84 10.25 -21.06
C HIS A 79 -0.52 11.38 -22.03
#